data_AF-D9PKQ2-F1
#
_entry.id   AF-D9PKQ2-F1
#
_cell.length_a   1.000
_cell.length_b   1.000
_cell.length_c   1.000
_cell.angle_alpha   90.00
_cell.angle_beta   90.00
_cell.angle_gamma   90.00
#
_symmetry.space_group_name_H-M   'P 1'
#
loop_
_entity.id
_entity.type
_entity.pdbx_description
1 polymer ?
#
loop_
_entity_poly.entity_id
_entity_poly.type
_entity_poly.pdbx_seq_one_letter_code
_entity_poly.pdbx_strand_id
1 'polypeptide(L)'
;MHVLSEYEHHFTFGRGILVDNDMHTPVIYPYDLGSSLIAHLSPHQVNYNRSWDIVEGCDPLHTDSYLPEDPLYVGTWDSESREKLGRLHADYHTTLERMVYETREQHGYAFLIDCHALNSVALANTPDVGNTDPR
;
A
#
# COMPACT_ATOMS: atom_id res chain seq x y z
N MET A 1 11.06 -1.99 1.10
CA MET A 1 9.85 -2.41 1.83
C MET A 1 10.27 -3.52 2.79
N HIS A 2 9.80 -3.51 4.03
CA HIS A 2 10.20 -4.48 5.04
C HIS A 2 8.98 -5.01 5.79
N VAL A 3 9.09 -6.25 6.27
CA VAL A 3 8.18 -6.80 7.27
C VAL A 3 8.81 -6.59 8.64
N LEU A 4 8.06 -6.07 9.61
CA LEU A 4 8.56 -6.01 11.00
C LEU A 4 8.87 -7.43 11.50
N SER A 5 10.09 -7.67 12.01
CA SER A 5 10.58 -9.01 12.38
C SER A 5 9.68 -9.75 13.36
N GLU A 6 9.07 -9.01 14.30
CA GLU A 6 8.14 -9.55 15.30
C GLU A 6 6.86 -10.13 14.68
N TYR A 7 6.51 -9.73 13.45
CA TYR A 7 5.32 -10.19 12.74
C TYR A 7 5.63 -11.10 11.55
N GLU A 8 6.89 -11.43 11.28
CA GLU A 8 7.26 -12.34 10.18
C GLU A 8 6.52 -13.69 10.27
N HIS A 9 6.28 -14.18 11.49
CA HIS A 9 5.59 -15.44 11.74
C HIS A 9 4.12 -15.47 11.27
N HIS A 10 3.52 -14.30 11.01
CA HIS A 10 2.18 -14.19 10.44
C HIS A 10 2.15 -14.36 8.91
N PHE A 11 3.31 -14.43 8.26
CA PHE A 11 3.39 -14.46 6.80
C PHE A 11 4.03 -15.75 6.30
N THR A 12 3.45 -16.27 5.24
CA THR A 12 4.04 -17.31 4.41
C THR A 12 4.86 -16.61 3.34
N PHE A 13 6.19 -16.57 3.54
CA PHE A 13 7.14 -15.98 2.59
C PHE A 13 7.31 -16.89 1.36
N GLY A 14 6.29 -16.89 0.49
CA GLY A 14 6.22 -17.59 -0.79
C GLY A 14 6.32 -16.65 -1.99
N ARG A 15 5.85 -17.09 -3.16
CA ARG A 15 5.84 -16.24 -4.37
C ARG A 15 4.84 -15.10 -4.24
N GLY A 16 3.77 -15.28 -3.48
CA GLY A 16 2.71 -14.29 -3.32
C GLY A 16 3.19 -12.94 -2.80
N ILE A 17 4.20 -12.91 -1.92
CA ILE A 17 4.64 -11.65 -1.28
C ILE A 17 5.36 -10.71 -2.25
N LEU A 18 5.90 -11.24 -3.36
CA LEU A 18 6.57 -10.40 -4.36
C LEU A 18 5.58 -9.84 -5.39
N VAL A 19 4.40 -10.43 -5.50
CA VAL A 19 3.40 -10.12 -6.54
C VAL A 19 2.59 -8.87 -6.18
N ASP A 20 2.47 -8.54 -4.91
CA ASP A 20 1.53 -7.52 -4.40
C ASP A 20 2.25 -6.35 -3.67
N ASN A 21 3.54 -6.20 -3.94
CA ASN A 21 4.34 -5.09 -3.44
C ASN A 21 4.77 -4.19 -4.61
N ASP A 22 4.58 -2.88 -4.44
CA ASP A 22 5.03 -1.82 -5.33
C ASP A 22 6.57 -1.66 -5.28
N MET A 23 7.29 -2.72 -5.63
CA MET A 23 8.75 -2.74 -5.58
C MET A 23 9.33 -1.76 -6.58
N HIS A 24 10.31 -0.98 -6.13
CA HIS A 24 11.05 -0.01 -6.95
C HIS A 24 10.22 1.14 -7.53
N THR A 25 8.94 1.32 -7.16
CA THR A 25 8.18 2.55 -7.43
C THR A 25 9.01 3.79 -7.08
N PRO A 26 9.77 3.81 -5.96
CA PRO A 26 10.69 4.91 -5.67
C PRO A 26 11.84 5.20 -6.64
N VAL A 27 12.17 4.29 -7.54
CA VAL A 27 13.23 4.53 -8.52
C VAL A 27 12.65 5.11 -9.83
N ILE A 28 11.34 4.96 -10.04
CA ILE A 28 10.66 5.31 -11.29
C ILE A 28 10.17 6.76 -11.26
N TYR A 29 9.71 7.24 -10.10
CA TYR A 29 9.15 8.59 -9.97
C TYR A 29 10.22 9.62 -9.57
N PRO A 30 10.22 10.81 -10.19
CA PRO A 30 11.17 11.88 -9.87
C PRO A 30 10.80 12.57 -8.54
N TYR A 31 11.37 12.10 -7.43
CA TYR A 31 11.11 12.65 -6.10
C TYR A 31 11.74 14.01 -5.81
N ASP A 32 12.62 14.47 -6.68
CA ASP A 32 13.26 15.77 -6.58
C ASP A 32 12.33 16.94 -6.94
N LEU A 33 11.16 16.66 -7.53
CA LEU A 33 10.20 17.69 -7.93
C LEU A 33 9.24 18.15 -6.83
N GLY A 34 9.33 17.59 -5.61
CA GLY A 34 8.46 17.97 -4.50
C GLY A 34 8.72 17.21 -3.21
N SER A 35 7.70 17.16 -2.36
CA SER A 35 7.74 16.38 -1.11
C SER A 35 7.29 14.94 -1.38
N SER A 36 8.02 13.96 -0.85
CA SER A 36 7.71 12.53 -1.01
C SER A 36 7.43 11.88 0.34
N LEU A 37 6.42 11.01 0.38
CA LEU A 37 6.15 10.13 1.51
C LEU A 37 6.13 8.69 0.99
N ILE A 38 6.92 7.81 1.62
CA ILE A 38 7.07 6.42 1.19
C ILE A 38 6.61 5.50 2.31
N ALA A 39 5.68 4.61 2.01
CA ALA A 39 5.32 3.50 2.89
C ALA A 39 6.50 2.52 2.99
N HIS A 40 7.07 2.37 4.18
CA HIS A 40 8.22 1.47 4.37
C HIS A 40 7.82 0.03 4.72
N LEU A 41 6.63 -0.16 5.29
CA LEU A 41 6.06 -1.47 5.61
C LEU A 41 5.42 -2.11 4.40
N SER A 42 5.36 -3.44 4.41
CA SER A 42 4.59 -4.16 3.39
C SER A 42 3.09 -3.86 3.54
N PRO A 43 2.35 -3.61 2.44
CA PRO A 43 0.89 -3.53 2.44
C PRO A 43 0.22 -4.74 3.09
N HIS A 44 0.86 -5.92 3.06
CA HIS A 44 0.35 -7.10 3.77
C HIS A 44 0.32 -6.96 5.30
N GLN A 45 1.14 -6.07 5.86
CA GLN A 45 1.06 -5.71 7.28
C GLN A 45 0.14 -4.53 7.51
N VAL A 46 0.28 -3.47 6.71
CA VAL A 46 -0.51 -2.24 6.80
C VAL A 46 -0.73 -1.70 5.41
N ASN A 47 -1.97 -1.79 4.92
CA ASN A 47 -2.36 -1.17 3.68
C ASN A 47 -2.75 0.30 3.93
N TYR A 48 -1.81 1.20 3.69
CA TYR A 48 -2.02 2.65 3.79
C TYR A 48 -2.98 3.22 2.73
N ASN A 49 -3.40 2.44 1.74
CA ASN A 49 -4.41 2.82 0.74
C ASN A 49 -5.80 2.24 1.07
N ARG A 50 -6.05 1.89 2.34
CA ARG A 50 -7.35 1.46 2.86
C ARG A 50 -7.71 2.28 4.10
N SER A 51 -9.00 2.50 4.27
CA SER A 51 -9.53 3.16 5.48
C SER A 51 -9.33 2.26 6.70
N TRP A 52 -8.99 2.86 7.84
CA TRP A 52 -8.96 2.12 9.11
C TRP A 52 -10.36 1.82 9.65
N ASP A 53 -11.35 2.62 9.24
CA ASP A 53 -12.76 2.35 9.51
C ASP A 53 -13.18 1.15 8.65
N ILE A 54 -13.29 -0.03 9.29
CA ILE A 54 -13.63 -1.29 8.65
C ILE A 54 -15.02 -1.16 8.00
N VAL A 55 -15.03 -0.89 6.70
CA VAL A 55 -16.15 -1.23 5.82
C VAL A 55 -15.92 -2.68 5.39
N GLU A 56 -16.97 -3.50 5.41
CA GLU A 56 -16.91 -4.92 5.03
C GLU A 56 -16.14 -5.10 3.70
N GLY A 57 -15.03 -5.86 3.73
CA GLY A 57 -14.15 -6.08 2.56
C GLY A 57 -13.01 -5.07 2.35
N CYS A 58 -12.80 -4.12 3.26
CA CYS A 58 -11.73 -3.11 3.21
C CYS A 58 -10.86 -3.10 4.48
N ASP A 59 -10.45 -4.27 5.00
CA ASP A 59 -9.57 -4.32 6.17
C ASP A 59 -8.18 -3.73 5.79
N PRO A 60 -7.68 -2.70 6.50
CA PRO A 60 -6.31 -2.18 6.31
C PRO A 60 -5.24 -3.22 6.67
N LEU A 61 -5.61 -4.29 7.37
CA LEU A 61 -4.79 -5.46 7.60
C LEU A 61 -5.20 -6.53 6.60
N HIS A 62 -4.36 -6.81 5.61
CA HIS A 62 -4.65 -7.86 4.63
C HIS A 62 -4.72 -9.23 5.31
N THR A 63 -5.89 -9.86 5.27
CA THR A 63 -6.09 -11.25 5.68
C THR A 63 -6.17 -12.22 4.50
N ASP A 64 -6.37 -11.70 3.28
CA ASP A 64 -6.65 -12.51 2.10
C ASP A 64 -5.51 -12.44 1.07
N SER A 65 -5.23 -13.57 0.41
CA SER A 65 -4.28 -13.68 -0.70
C SER A 65 -4.99 -13.52 -2.04
N TYR A 66 -4.42 -12.73 -2.96
CA TYR A 66 -4.87 -12.69 -4.35
C TYR A 66 -4.55 -13.97 -5.14
N LEU A 67 -3.69 -14.83 -4.59
CA LEU A 67 -3.39 -16.16 -5.14
C LEU A 67 -3.97 -17.22 -4.20
N PRO A 68 -5.14 -17.80 -4.53
CA PRO A 68 -5.84 -18.75 -3.65
C PRO A 68 -5.01 -19.98 -3.26
N GLU A 69 -4.00 -20.31 -4.08
CA GLU A 69 -3.12 -21.46 -3.91
C GLU A 69 -1.95 -21.19 -2.94
N ASP A 70 -1.70 -19.93 -2.56
CA ASP A 70 -0.61 -19.49 -1.67
C ASP A 70 -1.16 -18.45 -0.69
N PRO A 71 -1.83 -18.87 0.41
CA PRO A 71 -2.33 -17.93 1.42
C PRO A 71 -1.15 -17.14 1.98
N LEU A 72 -1.23 -15.82 1.94
CA LEU A 72 -0.15 -14.92 2.35
C LEU A 72 -0.08 -14.75 3.86
N TYR A 73 -1.23 -14.87 4.52
CA TYR A 73 -1.42 -14.59 5.93
C TYR A 73 -1.81 -15.85 6.69
N VAL A 74 -1.17 -16.05 7.84
CA VAL A 74 -1.43 -17.18 8.74
C VAL A 74 -1.91 -16.63 10.09
N GLY A 75 -3.18 -16.86 10.41
CA GLY A 75 -3.76 -16.58 11.73
C GLY A 75 -4.68 -15.36 11.77
N THR A 76 -4.69 -14.66 12.90
CA THR A 76 -5.48 -13.45 13.16
C THR A 76 -4.65 -12.48 13.99
N TRP A 77 -4.76 -11.19 13.72
CA TRP A 77 -4.05 -10.19 14.51
C TRP A 77 -4.68 -10.07 15.90
N ASP A 78 -3.86 -10.20 16.95
CA ASP A 78 -4.31 -9.89 18.31
C ASP A 78 -4.53 -8.38 18.48
N SER A 79 -5.26 -8.00 19.54
CA SER A 79 -5.64 -6.60 19.77
C SER A 79 -4.45 -5.65 19.93
N GLU A 80 -3.35 -6.10 20.53
CA GLU A 80 -2.15 -5.26 20.74
C GLU A 80 -1.44 -5.00 19.40
N SER A 81 -1.29 -6.05 18.60
CA SER A 81 -0.75 -5.96 17.24
C SER A 81 -1.61 -5.04 16.37
N ARG A 82 -2.94 -5.20 16.41
CA ARG A 82 -3.88 -4.31 15.68
C ARG A 82 -3.73 -2.85 16.11
N GLU A 83 -3.62 -2.57 17.40
CA GLU A 83 -3.45 -1.22 17.92
C GLU A 83 -2.13 -0.59 17.46
N LYS A 84 -1.04 -1.36 17.49
CA LYS A 84 0.28 -0.90 17.02
C LYS A 84 0.29 -0.62 15.52
N LEU A 85 -0.25 -1.52 14.70
CA LEU A 85 -0.36 -1.33 13.26
C LEU A 85 -1.30 -0.15 12.93
N GLY A 86 -2.35 0.04 13.71
CA GLY A 86 -3.27 1.18 13.58
C GLY A 86 -2.60 2.52 13.86
N ARG A 87 -1.72 2.60 14.87
CA ARG A 87 -0.91 3.80 15.09
C ARG A 87 -0.01 4.11 13.91
N LEU A 88 0.66 3.11 13.35
CA LEU A 88 1.54 3.29 12.19
C LEU A 88 0.77 3.77 10.95
N HIS A 89 -0.45 3.25 10.75
CA HIS A 89 -1.38 3.74 9.72
C HIS A 89 -1.76 5.20 9.96
N ALA A 90 -2.21 5.55 11.17
CA ALA A 90 -2.61 6.91 11.53
C ALA A 90 -1.46 7.93 11.40
N ASP A 91 -0.24 7.56 11.81
CA ASP A 91 0.95 8.41 11.73
C ASP A 91 1.31 8.72 10.27
N TYR A 92 1.19 7.73 9.38
CA TYR A 92 1.38 7.91 7.94
C TYR A 92 0.38 8.93 7.38
N HIS A 93 -0.91 8.76 7.66
CA HIS A 93 -1.95 9.65 7.13
C HIS A 93 -1.89 11.05 7.74
N THR A 94 -1.53 11.17 9.01
CA THR A 94 -1.32 12.48 9.67
C THR A 94 -0.14 13.21 9.01
N THR A 95 0.93 12.49 8.68
CA THR A 95 2.08 13.07 7.95
C THR A 95 1.66 13.53 6.55
N LEU A 96 0.91 12.72 5.83
CA LEU A 96 0.38 13.06 4.50
C LEU A 96 -0.53 14.30 4.55
N GLU A 97 -1.47 14.34 5.50
CA GLU A 97 -2.38 15.46 5.70
C GLU A 97 -1.62 16.76 5.98
N ARG A 98 -0.60 16.71 6.85
CA ARG A 98 0.26 17.85 7.12
C ARG A 98 0.97 18.33 5.85
N MET A 99 1.56 17.43 5.06
CA MET A 99 2.25 17.81 3.82
C MET A 99 1.30 18.49 2.83
N VAL A 100 0.08 17.98 2.68
CA VAL A 100 -0.95 18.58 1.82
C VAL A 100 -1.34 19.95 2.34
N TYR A 101 -1.58 20.09 3.65
CA TYR A 101 -1.93 21.36 4.27
C TYR A 101 -0.83 22.41 4.07
N GLU A 102 0.42 22.08 4.40
CA GLU A 102 1.57 22.98 4.24
C GLU A 102 1.75 23.41 2.78
N THR A 103 1.60 22.49 1.83
CA THR A 103 1.68 22.80 0.39
C THR A 103 0.57 23.76 -0.03
N ARG A 104 -0.66 23.55 0.45
CA ARG A 104 -1.80 24.45 0.17
C ARG A 104 -1.60 25.83 0.75
N GLU A 105 -1.11 25.94 1.99
CA GLU A 105 -0.82 27.23 2.63
C GLU A 105 0.27 27.99 1.86
N GLN A 106 1.29 27.29 1.37
CA GLN A 106 2.41 27.91 0.66
C GLN A 106 2.05 28.33 -0.79
N HIS A 107 1.23 27.55 -1.49
CA HIS A 107 1.03 27.70 -2.94
C HIS A 107 -0.42 28.00 -3.36
N GLY A 108 -1.38 27.99 -2.42
CA GLY A 108 -2.82 28.14 -2.68
C GLY A 108 -3.53 26.88 -3.19
N TYR A 109 -2.78 25.82 -3.51
CA TYR A 109 -3.27 24.52 -3.92
C TYR A 109 -2.23 23.43 -3.61
N ALA A 110 -2.65 22.16 -3.65
CA ALA A 110 -1.75 21.01 -3.60
C ALA A 110 -2.14 19.99 -4.66
N PHE A 111 -1.14 19.32 -5.23
CA PHE A 111 -1.32 18.21 -6.15
C PHE A 111 -0.72 16.96 -5.52
N LEU A 112 -1.53 15.91 -5.39
CA LEU A 112 -1.11 14.64 -4.83
C LEU A 112 -1.02 13.60 -5.96
N ILE A 113 0.14 12.96 -6.09
CA ILE A 113 0.36 11.87 -7.03
C ILE A 113 0.56 10.59 -6.21
N ASP A 114 -0.44 9.71 -6.27
CA ASP A 114 -0.36 8.37 -5.67
C ASP A 114 0.30 7.41 -6.66
N CYS A 115 1.39 6.76 -6.24
CA CYS A 115 2.31 6.06 -7.12
C CYS A 115 2.29 4.56 -6.84
N HIS A 116 1.97 3.75 -7.85
CA HIS A 116 1.83 2.30 -7.74
C HIS A 116 2.47 1.55 -8.92
N ALA A 117 2.82 0.29 -8.71
CA ALA A 117 3.28 -0.63 -9.74
C ALA A 117 2.37 -1.87 -9.77
N LEU A 118 1.69 -2.10 -10.89
CA LEU A 118 0.80 -3.24 -11.03
C LEU A 118 1.54 -4.42 -11.65
N ASN A 119 1.39 -5.61 -11.07
CA ASN A 119 1.94 -6.82 -11.66
C ASN A 119 1.15 -7.20 -12.94
N SER A 120 1.84 -7.76 -13.93
CA SER A 120 1.23 -8.12 -15.22
C SER A 120 0.21 -9.26 -15.13
N VAL A 121 0.25 -10.07 -14.07
CA VAL A 121 -0.67 -11.20 -13.86
C VAL A 121 -2.04 -10.70 -13.42
N ALA A 122 -2.09 -9.69 -12.55
CA ALA A 122 -3.30 -9.01 -12.10
C ALA A 122 -3.96 -8.22 -13.24
N LEU A 123 -3.17 -7.81 -14.25
CA LEU A 123 -3.65 -7.12 -15.45
C LEU A 123 -4.17 -8.07 -16.55
N ALA A 124 -3.97 -9.39 -16.43
CA ALA A 124 -4.26 -10.34 -17.52
C ALA A 124 -5.74 -10.36 -17.97
N ASN A 125 -6.65 -9.95 -17.09
CA ASN A 125 -8.09 -9.82 -17.38
C ASN A 125 -8.60 -8.39 -17.25
N THR A 126 -7.72 -7.40 -17.07
CA THR A 126 -8.12 -5.99 -17.11
C THR A 126 -8.21 -5.60 -18.57
N PRO A 127 -9.39 -5.25 -19.11
CA PRO A 127 -9.49 -4.82 -20.50
C PRO A 127 -8.62 -3.58 -20.71
N ASP A 128 -7.56 -3.74 -21.50
CA ASP A 128 -6.71 -2.64 -21.95
C ASP A 128 -7.43 -1.89 -23.09
N VAL A 129 -8.50 -1.20 -22.72
CA VAL A 129 -9.26 -0.31 -23.62
C VAL A 129 -8.42 0.88 -24.12
N GLY A 130 -7.21 1.08 -23.59
CA GLY A 130 -6.27 2.12 -24.02
C GLY A 130 -5.36 1.71 -25.18
N ASN A 131 -5.09 0.41 -25.38
CA ASN A 131 -4.29 -0.09 -26.51
C ASN A 131 -5.08 -0.27 -27.81
N THR A 132 -6.40 -0.05 -27.78
CA THR A 132 -7.24 -0.01 -28.98
C THR A 132 -7.52 1.43 -29.43
N ASP A 133 -6.53 2.33 -29.37
CA ASP A 133 -6.57 3.56 -30.17
C ASP A 133 -6.19 3.20 -31.62
N PRO A 134 -7.15 3.09 -32.56
CA PRO A 134 -6.86 2.90 -33.96
C PRO A 134 -6.59 4.29 -34.55
N ARG A 135 -5.38 4.80 -34.32
CA ARG A 135 -4.82 5.73 -35.30
C ARG A 135 -4.37 4.97 -36.54
#